data_AF-A0A959ZWY8-F1
#
_entry.id   AF-A0A959ZWY8-F1
#
_cell.length_a   1.000
_cell.length_b   1.000
_cell.length_c   1.000
_cell.angle_alpha   90.00
_cell.angle_beta   90.00
_cell.angle_gamma   90.00
#
_symmetry.space_group_name_H-M   'P 1'
#
loop_
_entity.id
_entity.type
_entity.pdbx_description
1 polymer ?
#
loop_
_entity_poly.entity_id
_entity_poly.type
_entity_poly.pdbx_seq_one_letter_code
_entity_poly.pdbx_strand_id
1 'polypeptide(L)' 'MIAAYATLLVVLLGALIVGQALAVLGAGADRERPLGFSWLAPAYGLAAMLVLAGVAIRLPGHAATAAVALAALVVVAA' A
#
# COMPACT_ATOMS: atom_id res chain seq x y z
N MET A 1 19.52 12.86 7.94
CA MET A 1 18.54 12.27 8.88
C MET A 1 17.10 12.64 8.54
N ILE A 2 16.77 13.92 8.30
CA ILE A 2 15.41 14.37 7.88
C ILE A 2 14.84 13.58 6.70
N ALA A 3 15.65 13.33 5.65
CA ALA A 3 15.20 12.57 4.50
C ALA A 3 14.74 11.14 4.86
N ALA A 4 15.42 10.47 5.79
CA ALA A 4 15.05 9.12 6.22
C ALA A 4 13.72 9.11 6.98
N TYR A 5 13.49 10.11 7.84
CA TYR A 5 12.21 10.26 8.56
C TYR A 5 11.07 10.61 7.61
N ALA A 6 11.33 11.45 6.60
CA ALA A 6 10.34 11.76 5.56
C ALA A 6 9.96 10.51 4.77
N THR A 7 10.94 9.71 4.34
CA THR A 7 10.69 8.44 3.65
C THR A 7 9.91 7.46 4.52
N LEU A 8 10.28 7.32 5.80
CA LEU A 8 9.55 6.46 6.73
C LEU A 8 8.10 6.90 6.87
N LEU A 9 7.84 8.20 7.00
CA LEU A 9 6.49 8.75 7.10
C LEU A 9 5.66 8.47 5.83
N VAL A 10 6.26 8.61 4.64
CA VAL A 10 5.61 8.27 3.37
C VAL A 10 5.25 6.78 3.32
N VAL A 11 6.15 5.90 3.74
CA VAL A 11 5.90 4.44 3.77
C VAL A 11 4.77 4.12 4.75
N LEU A 12 4.75 4.71 5.94
CA LEU A 12 3.72 4.47 6.95
C LEU A 12 2.34 4.97 6.49
N LEU A 13 2.27 6.16 5.88
CA LEU A 13 1.03 6.68 5.31
C LEU A 13 0.55 5.80 4.15
N GLY A 14 1.46 5.39 3.27
CA GLY A 14 1.14 4.49 2.17
C GLY A 14 0.61 3.15 2.67
N ALA A 15 1.26 2.56 3.68
CA ALA A 15 0.79 1.32 4.30
C ALA A 15 -0.59 1.49 4.94
N LEU A 16 -0.86 2.61 5.59
CA LEU A 16 -2.18 2.86 6.16
C LEU A 16 -3.27 2.90 5.09
N ILE A 17 -3.03 3.63 4.00
CA ILE A 17 -3.99 3.78 2.89
C ILE A 17 -4.22 2.43 2.20
N VAL A 18 -3.14 1.75 1.80
CA VAL A 18 -3.22 0.45 1.12
C VAL A 18 -3.92 -0.58 2.00
N GLY A 19 -3.59 -0.62 3.29
CA GLY A 19 -4.18 -1.59 4.19
C GLY A 19 -5.65 -1.32 4.52
N GLN A 20 -6.07 -0.05 4.60
CA GLN A 20 -7.48 0.28 4.75
C GLN A 20 -8.25 -0.08 3.48
N ALA A 21 -7.68 0.15 2.29
CA ALA A 21 -8.27 -0.28 1.02
C ALA A 21 -8.43 -1.81 0.95
N LEU A 22 -7.41 -2.58 1.35
CA LEU A 22 -7.49 -4.03 1.45
C LEU A 22 -8.54 -4.50 2.47
N ALA A 23 -8.67 -3.81 3.60
CA ALA A 23 -9.70 -4.11 4.59
C ALA A 23 -11.12 -3.85 4.06
N VAL A 24 -11.32 -2.74 3.33
CA VAL A 24 -12.59 -2.42 2.67
C VAL A 24 -12.95 -3.50 1.64
N LEU A 25 -11.99 -3.88 0.78
CA LEU A 25 -12.19 -4.92 -0.23
C LEU A 25 -12.45 -6.29 0.40
N GLY A 26 -11.67 -6.69 1.40
CA GLY A 26 -11.80 -7.98 2.08
C GLY A 26 -13.09 -8.11 2.90
N ALA A 27 -13.59 -7.01 3.45
CA ALA A 27 -14.87 -6.97 4.15
C ALA A 27 -16.08 -6.81 3.20
N GLY A 28 -15.86 -6.59 1.90
CA GLY A 28 -16.91 -6.30 0.93
C GLY A 28 -17.67 -5.01 1.24
N ALA A 29 -16.99 -4.03 1.84
CA ALA A 29 -17.60 -2.76 2.19
C ALA A 29 -17.84 -1.91 0.95
N ASP A 30 -19.03 -1.33 0.88
CA ASP A 30 -19.51 -0.52 -0.23
C ASP A 30 -20.07 0.82 0.30
N ARG A 31 -20.71 1.59 -0.59
CA ARG A 31 -21.33 2.86 -0.19
C ARG A 31 -22.47 2.70 0.82
N GLU A 32 -23.16 1.57 0.82
CA GLU A 32 -24.30 1.30 1.71
C GLU A 32 -23.84 0.73 3.06
N ARG A 33 -22.67 0.10 3.09
CA ARG A 33 -22.05 -0.50 4.27
C ARG A 33 -20.61 -0.01 4.43
N PRO A 34 -20.42 1.25 4.86
CA PRO A 34 -19.08 1.81 5.02
C PRO A 34 -18.31 1.07 6.11
N LEU A 35 -17.06 0.72 5.84
CA LEU A 35 -16.15 0.21 6.85
C LEU A 35 -15.50 1.38 7.58
N GLY A 36 -15.57 1.35 8.91
CA GLY A 36 -14.80 2.27 9.74
C GLY A 36 -13.29 2.04 9.63
N PHE A 37 -12.53 2.98 10.18
CA PHE A 37 -11.08 2.85 10.26
C PHE A 37 -10.67 1.60 11.03
N SER A 38 -9.78 0.79 10.45
CA SER A 38 -9.24 -0.40 11.10
C SER A 38 -7.86 -0.11 11.68
N TRP A 39 -7.67 -0.40 12.96
CA TRP A 39 -6.35 -0.34 13.60
C TRP A 39 -5.34 -1.35 13.02
N LEU A 40 -5.83 -2.37 12.31
CA LEU A 40 -4.99 -3.35 11.62
C LEU A 40 -4.61 -2.93 10.19
N ALA A 41 -5.22 -1.85 9.66
CA ALA A 41 -4.89 -1.33 8.34
C ALA A 41 -3.37 -1.13 8.11
N PRO A 42 -2.58 -0.49 9.00
CA PRO A 42 -1.15 -0.33 8.76
C PRO A 42 -0.41 -1.67 8.58
N ALA A 43 -0.81 -2.71 9.33
CA ALA A 43 -0.18 -4.02 9.28
C ALA A 43 -0.47 -4.73 7.95
N TYR A 44 -1.72 -4.71 7.48
CA TYR A 44 -2.10 -5.27 6.18
C TYR A 44 -1.39 -4.57 5.02
N GLY A 45 -1.32 -3.24 5.06
CA GLY A 45 -0.65 -2.48 4.00
C GLY A 45 0.86 -2.68 4.00
N LEU A 46 1.52 -2.76 5.16
CA LEU A 46 2.94 -3.13 5.23
C LEU A 46 3.18 -4.53 4.66
N ALA A 47 2.34 -5.51 5.00
CA ALA A 47 2.45 -6.87 4.46
C ALA A 47 2.32 -6.87 2.92
N ALA A 48 1.34 -6.16 2.38
CA ALA A 48 1.16 -6.03 0.93
C ALA A 48 2.34 -5.32 0.25
N MET A 49 2.85 -4.25 0.85
CA MET A 49 4.03 -3.53 0.35
C MET A 49 5.28 -4.42 0.35
N LEU A 50 5.48 -5.25 1.37
CA LEU A 50 6.61 -6.20 1.42
C LEU A 50 6.50 -7.27 0.33
N VAL A 51 5.30 -7.79 0.07
CA VAL A 51 5.08 -8.72 -1.05
C VAL A 51 5.40 -8.05 -2.38
N LEU A 52 4.88 -6.83 -2.61
CA LEU A 52 5.18 -6.06 -3.82
C LEU A 52 6.66 -5.77 -3.97
N ALA A 53 7.35 -5.41 -2.88
CA ALA A 53 8.80 -5.20 -2.88
C ALA A 53 9.55 -6.50 -3.22
N GLY A 54 9.14 -7.64 -2.66
CA GLY A 54 9.72 -8.94 -2.97
C GLY A 54 9.54 -9.36 -4.43
N VAL A 55 8.38 -9.07 -5.02
CA VAL A 55 8.12 -9.27 -6.46
C VAL A 55 8.96 -8.31 -7.30
N ALA A 56 8.97 -7.03 -6.94
CA ALA A 56 9.72 -6.00 -7.62
C ALA A 56 11.23 -6.32 -7.67
N ILE A 57 11.84 -6.75 -6.56
CA ILE A 57 13.27 -7.11 -6.51
C ILE A 57 13.62 -8.24 -7.50
N ARG A 58 12.65 -9.09 -7.85
CA ARG A 58 12.83 -10.19 -8.82
C ARG A 58 12.62 -9.76 -10.27
N LEU A 59 12.11 -8.56 -10.54
CA LEU A 59 11.93 -8.05 -11.90
C LEU A 59 13.25 -7.45 -12.43
N PRO A 60 13.69 -7.82 -13.64
CA PRO A 60 14.92 -7.29 -14.21
C PRO A 60 14.72 -5.82 -14.62
N GLY A 61 15.47 -4.91 -13.98
CA GLY A 61 15.54 -3.49 -14.32
C GLY A 61 14.74 -2.57 -13.39
N HIS A 62 15.38 -1.48 -12.92
CA HIS A 62 14.80 -0.50 -11.99
C HIS A 62 13.55 0.23 -12.54
N ALA A 63 13.36 0.21 -13.87
CA ALA A 63 12.17 0.77 -14.50
C ALA A 63 10.92 -0.10 -14.30
N ALA A 64 11.07 -1.43 -14.26
CA ALA A 64 9.95 -2.35 -14.06
C ALA A 64 9.40 -2.28 -12.62
N THR A 65 10.29 -2.13 -11.64
CA THR A 65 9.91 -1.96 -10.23
C THR A 65 9.19 -0.65 -9.98
N ALA A 66 9.68 0.45 -10.56
CA ALA A 66 9.02 1.75 -10.50
C ALA A 66 7.64 1.72 -11.17
N ALA A 67 7.51 1.05 -12.32
CA ALA A 67 6.24 0.90 -13.03
C ALA A 67 5.20 0.11 -12.23
N VAL A 68 5.60 -1.00 -11.59
CA VAL A 68 4.71 -1.81 -10.75
C VAL A 68 4.27 -1.04 -9.49
N ALA A 69 5.19 -0.31 -8.87
CA ALA A 69 4.87 0.53 -7.71
C ALA A 69 3.90 1.66 -8.08
N LEU A 70 4.12 2.34 -9.21
CA LEU A 70 3.21 3.36 -9.75
C LEU A 70 1.84 2.79 -10.11
N ALA A 71 1.79 1.63 -10.79
CA ALA A 71 0.55 0.98 -11.15
C ALA A 71 -0.27 0.58 -9.91
N ALA A 72 0.37 0.00 -8.89
CA ALA A 72 -0.29 -0.33 -7.63
C ALA A 72 -0.85 0.93 -6.93
N LEU A 73 -0.10 2.03 -6.96
CA LEU A 73 -0.53 3.29 -6.34
C LEU A 73 -1.73 3.93 -7.09
N VAL A 74 -1.72 3.88 -8.43
CA VAL A 74 -2.82 4.36 -9.27
C VAL A 74 -4.08 3.52 -9.07
N VAL A 75 -3.97 2.19 -8.99
CA VAL A 75 -5.12 1.31 -8.74
C VAL A 75 -5.73 1.54 -7.35
N VAL A 76 -4.91 1.88 -6.35
CA VAL A 76 -5.42 2.21 -5.01
C VAL A 76 -6.02 3.62 -4.95
N ALA A 77 -5.61 4.54 -5.83
CA ALA A 77 -6.10 5.91 -5.87
C ALA A 77 -7.34 6.12 -6.77
N ALA A 78 -7.63 5.18 -7.67
CA ALA A 78 -8.80 5.19 -8.57
C ALA A 78 -10.01 4.53 -7.90
#